data_AF-A0A1T5KQP5-F1
#
_entry.id   AF-A0A1T5KQP5-F1
#
_cell.length_a   1.000
_cell.length_b   1.000
_cell.length_c   1.000
_cell.angle_alpha   90.00
_cell.angle_beta   90.00
_cell.angle_gamma   90.00
#
_symmetry.space_group_name_H-M   'P 1'
#
loop_
_entity.id
_entity.type
_entity.pdbx_description
1 polymer ?
#
loop_
_entity_poly.entity_id
_entity_poly.type
_entity_poly.pdbx_seq_one_letter_code
_entity_poly.pdbx_strand_id
1 'polypeptide(L)'
;MKIVTKNTTQKYLMKNVPVYQDVSLKDIQKELLEGKQSISRIVIKGNVTNTRKVRVKELQELTLDDSKYLLYVEDYHFANISDGNDTIEVLLPKYIVDLSLHNDGKKQWHITYYPSSGIYIVDYGLDIQ
;
A
#
# COMPACT_ATOMS: atom_id res chain seq x y z
N MET A 1 22.21 -7.25 2.09
CA MET A 1 21.49 -6.65 0.94
C MET A 1 20.81 -5.37 1.44
N LYS A 2 21.28 -4.17 1.08
CA LYS A 2 20.67 -2.91 1.51
C LYS A 2 19.39 -2.70 0.70
N ILE A 3 18.25 -2.91 1.34
CA ILE A 3 16.94 -2.76 0.70
C ILE A 3 16.77 -1.30 0.27
N VAL A 4 16.41 -1.10 -1.00
CA VAL A 4 16.15 0.19 -1.65
C VAL A 4 14.80 0.74 -1.19
N THR A 5 14.60 0.90 0.12
CA THR A 5 13.27 1.29 0.68
C THR A 5 13.13 2.79 0.94
N LYS A 6 14.22 3.55 1.10
CA LYS A 6 14.14 4.97 1.49
C LYS A 6 13.82 5.96 0.35
N ASN A 7 13.80 5.54 -0.92
CA ASN A 7 13.74 6.49 -2.05
C ASN A 7 12.42 6.52 -2.84
N THR A 8 11.45 5.63 -2.58
CA THR A 8 10.23 5.58 -3.40
C THR A 8 9.32 6.77 -3.14
N THR A 9 8.94 7.07 -1.90
CA THR A 9 8.14 8.28 -1.59
C THR A 9 8.82 9.57 -2.06
N GLN A 10 10.15 9.69 -1.93
CA GLN A 10 10.91 10.83 -2.43
C GLN A 10 10.81 10.98 -3.96
N LYS A 11 10.80 9.88 -4.73
CA LYS A 11 10.59 9.89 -6.18
C LYS A 11 9.23 10.50 -6.57
N TYR A 12 8.18 10.23 -5.81
CA TYR A 12 6.84 10.81 -6.05
C TYR A 12 6.84 12.32 -5.76
N LEU A 13 7.42 12.74 -4.64
CA LEU A 13 7.57 14.15 -4.29
C LEU A 13 8.35 14.93 -5.36
N MET A 14 9.48 14.39 -5.84
CA MET A 14 10.28 15.03 -6.91
C MET A 14 9.55 15.13 -8.24
N LYS A 15 8.59 14.24 -8.52
CA LYS A 15 7.77 14.26 -9.74
C LYS A 15 6.53 15.15 -9.61
N ASN A 16 6.38 15.90 -8.52
CA ASN A 16 5.17 16.65 -8.18
C ASN A 16 3.89 15.80 -8.21
N VAL A 17 4.02 14.51 -7.88
CA VAL A 17 2.86 13.63 -7.73
C VAL A 17 2.33 13.78 -6.30
N PRO A 18 1.02 13.97 -6.09
CA PRO A 18 0.45 14.11 -4.75
C PRO A 18 0.81 12.92 -3.85
N VAL A 19 1.31 13.24 -2.65
CA VAL A 19 1.57 12.27 -1.58
C VAL A 19 0.76 12.68 -0.37
N TYR A 20 -0.12 11.79 0.07
CA TYR A 20 -0.95 12.00 1.25
C TYR A 20 -0.21 11.48 2.47
N GLN A 21 0.23 12.38 3.35
CA GLN A 21 0.92 12.06 4.59
C GLN A 21 0.18 12.70 5.75
N ASP A 22 0.08 11.98 6.87
CA ASP A 22 -0.57 12.46 8.11
C ASP A 22 -2.04 12.89 7.92
N VAL A 23 -2.72 12.32 6.93
CA VAL A 23 -4.17 12.48 6.67
C VAL A 23 -4.91 11.21 7.09
N SER A 24 -6.14 11.33 7.60
CA SER A 24 -6.94 10.15 7.95
C SER A 24 -7.40 9.38 6.71
N LEU A 25 -7.55 8.05 6.80
CA LEU A 25 -8.09 7.25 5.70
C LEU A 25 -9.51 7.68 5.32
N LYS A 26 -10.30 8.15 6.30
CA LYS A 26 -11.66 8.66 6.06
C LYS A 26 -11.67 9.88 5.14
N ASP A 27 -10.72 10.80 5.32
CA ASP A 27 -10.62 12.00 4.48
C ASP A 27 -10.12 11.63 3.07
N ILE A 28 -9.16 10.72 2.98
CA ILE A 28 -8.66 10.15 1.72
C ILE A 28 -9.80 9.49 0.94
N GLN A 29 -10.63 8.66 1.58
CA GLN A 29 -11.78 8.02 0.92
C GLN A 29 -12.80 9.04 0.41
N LYS A 30 -13.07 10.09 1.19
CA LYS A 30 -13.96 11.17 0.75
C LYS A 30 -13.42 11.86 -0.50
N GLU A 31 -12.12 12.13 -0.57
CA GLU A 31 -11.48 12.71 -1.76
C GLU A 31 -11.51 11.78 -2.98
N LEU A 32 -11.34 10.46 -2.78
CA LEU A 32 -11.49 9.46 -3.83
C LEU A 32 -12.91 9.45 -4.40
N LEU A 33 -13.92 9.49 -3.53
CA LEU A 33 -15.34 9.51 -3.91
C LEU A 33 -15.74 10.80 -4.64
N GLU A 34 -15.11 11.92 -4.28
CA GLU A 34 -15.33 13.22 -4.95
C GLU A 34 -14.62 13.34 -6.31
N GLY A 35 -13.88 12.30 -6.74
CA GLY A 35 -13.36 12.16 -8.11
C GLY A 35 -12.27 13.15 -8.51
N LYS A 36 -11.65 13.84 -7.55
CA LYS A 36 -10.76 14.98 -7.84
C LYS A 36 -9.29 14.63 -8.06
N GLN A 37 -8.82 13.44 -7.68
CA GLN A 37 -7.44 13.02 -7.95
C GLN A 37 -7.27 11.51 -7.73
N SER A 38 -6.53 10.84 -8.61
CA SER A 38 -6.04 9.49 -8.37
C SER A 38 -4.93 9.56 -7.31
N ILE A 39 -5.28 9.28 -6.06
CA ILE A 39 -4.35 9.32 -4.93
C ILE A 39 -3.24 8.30 -5.18
N SER A 40 -2.11 8.79 -5.67
CA SER A 40 -1.05 7.92 -6.19
C SER A 40 -0.18 7.33 -5.07
N ARG A 41 -0.10 8.03 -3.93
CA ARG A 41 0.74 7.63 -2.79
C ARG A 41 0.10 8.03 -1.47
N ILE A 42 0.01 7.07 -0.56
CA ILE A 42 -0.46 7.25 0.82
C ILE A 42 0.66 6.84 1.78
N VAL A 43 0.87 7.63 2.82
CA VAL A 43 1.74 7.33 3.96
C VAL A 43 0.92 7.45 5.23
N ILE A 44 0.60 6.31 5.85
CA ILE A 44 -0.37 6.25 6.95
C ILE A 44 0.14 5.43 8.13
N LYS A 45 -0.18 5.87 9.35
CA LYS A 45 0.08 5.10 10.56
C LYS A 45 -1.11 4.19 10.84
N GLY A 46 -0.88 2.88 10.88
CA GLY A 46 -1.99 1.94 11.05
C GLY A 46 -1.57 0.52 11.36
N ASN A 47 -2.57 -0.32 11.56
CA ASN A 47 -2.43 -1.76 11.81
C ASN A 47 -2.92 -2.54 10.60
N VAL A 48 -2.22 -3.63 10.31
CA VAL A 48 -2.71 -4.62 9.34
C VAL A 48 -3.78 -5.48 10.01
N THR A 49 -4.91 -5.63 9.35
CA THR A 49 -6.03 -6.48 9.76
C THR A 49 -6.52 -7.29 8.57
N ASN A 50 -7.33 -8.33 8.82
CA ASN A 50 -8.03 -9.11 7.79
C ASN A 50 -7.14 -9.64 6.65
N THR A 51 -5.97 -10.18 6.98
CA THR A 51 -5.06 -10.75 5.97
C THR A 51 -5.61 -12.06 5.39
N ARG A 52 -5.65 -12.16 4.06
CA ARG A 52 -6.06 -13.37 3.33
C ARG A 52 -5.16 -13.63 2.12
N LYS A 53 -5.05 -14.90 1.72
CA LYS A 53 -4.35 -15.27 0.49
C LYS A 53 -5.09 -14.73 -0.73
N VAL A 54 -4.33 -14.25 -1.71
CA VAL A 54 -4.88 -13.86 -3.02
C VAL A 54 -5.25 -15.13 -3.80
N ARG A 55 -6.38 -15.12 -4.48
CA ARG A 55 -6.76 -16.18 -5.42
C ARG A 55 -6.25 -15.85 -6.81
N VAL A 56 -5.86 -16.87 -7.58
CA VAL A 56 -5.28 -16.69 -8.92
C VAL A 56 -6.13 -15.78 -9.83
N LYS A 57 -7.45 -15.95 -9.82
CA LYS A 57 -8.37 -15.14 -10.62
C LYS A 57 -8.35 -13.64 -10.27
N GLU A 58 -8.09 -13.30 -9.00
CA GLU A 58 -8.05 -11.90 -8.54
C GLU A 58 -6.79 -11.17 -9.00
N LEU A 59 -5.73 -11.90 -9.35
CA LEU A 59 -4.45 -11.36 -9.80
C LEU A 59 -4.29 -11.36 -11.32
N GLN A 60 -5.02 -12.24 -12.04
CA GLN A 60 -5.03 -12.29 -13.50
C GLN A 60 -5.51 -10.99 -14.15
N GLU A 61 -6.26 -10.18 -13.42
CA GLU A 61 -6.78 -8.88 -13.87
C GLU A 61 -5.84 -7.71 -13.49
N LEU A 62 -4.75 -7.97 -12.76
CA LEU A 62 -3.87 -6.92 -12.27
C LEU A 62 -2.74 -6.63 -13.24
N THR A 63 -2.77 -5.44 -13.82
CA THR A 63 -1.66 -4.87 -14.59
C THR A 63 -0.96 -3.82 -13.74
N LEU A 64 0.39 -3.83 -13.70
CA LEU A 64 1.20 -2.77 -13.10
C LEU A 64 1.96 -2.05 -14.21
N ASP A 65 1.61 -0.79 -14.49
CA ASP A 65 2.11 -0.01 -15.62
C ASP A 65 3.64 0.15 -15.69
N ASP A 66 4.35 -0.02 -14.56
CA ASP A 66 5.77 0.35 -14.41
C ASP A 66 6.67 -0.86 -14.07
N SER A 67 6.19 -2.08 -14.31
CA SER A 67 6.76 -3.30 -13.73
C SER A 67 7.28 -4.28 -14.78
N LYS A 68 8.62 -4.45 -14.84
CA LYS A 68 9.22 -5.68 -15.41
C LYS A 68 8.97 -6.91 -14.51
N TYR A 69 8.32 -6.74 -13.36
CA TYR A 69 8.06 -7.78 -12.39
C TYR A 69 6.70 -8.41 -12.66
N LEU A 70 6.70 -9.74 -12.83
CA LEU A 70 5.50 -10.55 -12.79
C LEU A 70 5.00 -10.60 -11.33
N LEU A 71 3.73 -10.30 -11.12
CA LEU A 71 3.10 -10.50 -9.83
C LEU A 71 2.75 -11.99 -9.67
N TYR A 72 3.47 -12.70 -8.81
CA TYR A 72 3.14 -14.08 -8.47
C TYR A 72 2.17 -14.13 -7.29
N VAL A 73 1.07 -14.86 -7.44
CA VAL A 73 0.00 -14.97 -6.43
C VAL A 73 0.51 -15.40 -5.06
N GLU A 74 1.49 -16.29 -5.04
CA GLU A 74 2.14 -16.77 -3.82
C GLU A 74 2.95 -15.71 -3.06
N ASP A 75 3.31 -14.60 -3.72
CA ASP A 75 4.09 -13.51 -3.13
C ASP A 75 3.23 -12.41 -2.51
N TYR A 76 1.90 -12.52 -2.56
CA TYR A 76 1.00 -11.47 -2.07
C TYR A 76 -0.15 -12.02 -1.23
N HIS A 77 -0.60 -11.16 -0.30
CA HIS A 77 -1.84 -11.30 0.44
C HIS A 77 -2.71 -10.07 0.19
N PHE A 78 -4.02 -10.24 0.25
CA PHE A 78 -4.90 -9.10 0.51
C PHE A 78 -4.90 -8.83 2.01
N ALA A 79 -4.91 -7.56 2.39
CA ALA A 79 -5.06 -7.15 3.77
C ALA A 79 -5.71 -5.79 3.85
N ASN A 80 -6.19 -5.44 5.04
CA ASN A 80 -6.65 -4.09 5.35
C ASN A 80 -5.59 -3.37 6.18
N ILE A 81 -5.33 -2.10 5.87
CA ILE A 81 -4.63 -1.20 6.78
C ILE A 81 -5.67 -0.31 7.43
N SER A 82 -5.70 -0.27 8.77
CA SER A 82 -6.58 0.59 9.54
C SER A 82 -5.79 1.66 10.28
N ASP A 83 -6.18 2.92 10.13
CA ASP A 83 -5.67 4.06 10.92
C ASP A 83 -6.46 4.28 12.24
N GLY A 84 -7.50 3.48 12.47
CA GLY A 84 -8.45 3.59 13.59
C GLY A 84 -9.71 4.39 13.27
N ASN A 85 -9.74 5.16 12.18
CA ASN A 85 -10.91 5.89 11.70
C ASN A 85 -11.57 5.20 10.51
N ASP A 86 -10.77 4.56 9.66
CA ASP A 86 -11.23 3.82 8.49
C ASP A 86 -10.25 2.68 8.14
N THR A 87 -10.49 2.02 7.00
CA THR A 87 -9.65 0.97 6.44
C THR A 87 -9.42 1.17 4.93
N ILE A 88 -8.29 0.66 4.45
CA ILE A 88 -8.00 0.57 3.01
C ILE A 88 -7.54 -0.85 2.69
N GLU A 89 -8.16 -1.46 1.68
CA GLU A 89 -7.74 -2.78 1.17
C GLU A 89 -6.49 -2.60 0.31
N VAL A 90 -5.49 -3.44 0.54
CA VAL A 90 -4.19 -3.40 -0.13
C VAL A 90 -3.73 -4.81 -0.51
N LEU A 91 -2.93 -4.89 -1.57
CA LEU A 91 -2.00 -5.99 -1.74
C LEU A 91 -0.77 -5.78 -0.85
N LEU A 92 -0.55 -6.77 0.00
CA LEU A 92 0.54 -6.83 0.94
C LEU A 92 1.54 -7.90 0.46
N PRO A 93 2.74 -7.51 0.01
CA PRO A 93 3.80 -8.46 -0.29
C PRO A 93 4.10 -9.38 0.90
N LYS A 94 4.24 -10.67 0.64
CA LYS A 94 4.49 -11.70 1.64
C LYS A 94 5.77 -11.48 2.44
N TYR A 95 6.82 -10.94 1.83
CA TYR A 95 8.02 -10.60 2.58
C TYR A 95 7.78 -9.52 3.65
N ILE A 96 6.79 -8.63 3.45
CA ILE A 96 6.40 -7.64 4.46
C ILE A 96 5.67 -8.37 5.59
N VAL A 97 4.76 -9.30 5.29
CA VAL A 97 4.13 -10.19 6.28
C VAL A 97 5.21 -10.88 7.13
N ASP A 98 6.18 -11.53 6.48
CA ASP A 98 7.21 -12.33 7.13
C ASP A 98 8.22 -11.49 7.95
N LEU A 99 8.53 -10.26 7.51
CA LEU A 99 9.51 -9.39 8.18
C LEU A 99 8.91 -8.40 9.17
N SER A 100 7.62 -8.04 9.02
CA SER A 100 7.01 -6.95 9.77
C SER A 100 5.96 -7.39 10.80
N LEU A 101 5.36 -8.59 10.67
CA LEU A 101 4.34 -9.07 11.63
C LEU A 101 4.89 -9.57 12.97
N HIS A 102 6.21 -9.59 13.18
CA HIS A 102 6.77 -9.92 14.49
C HIS A 102 6.51 -8.85 15.57
N ASN A 103 5.99 -7.68 15.20
CA ASN A 103 5.61 -6.61 16.14
C ASN A 103 4.15 -6.20 15.92
N ASP A 104 3.28 -6.48 16.90
CA ASP A 104 1.85 -6.07 16.96
C ASP A 104 1.63 -4.54 17.08
N GLY A 105 2.66 -3.74 16.78
CA GLY A 105 2.63 -2.29 16.90
C GLY A 105 2.12 -1.59 15.64
N LYS A 106 1.59 -0.37 15.81
CA LYS A 106 1.29 0.54 14.70
C LYS A 106 2.56 0.77 13.87
N LYS A 107 2.45 0.65 12.55
CA LYS A 107 3.53 0.95 11.61
C LYS A 107 3.12 2.10 10.69
N GLN A 108 4.12 2.80 10.17
CA GLN A 108 3.93 3.74 9.08
C GLN A 108 4.02 2.96 7.77
N TRP A 109 2.89 2.81 7.11
CA TRP A 109 2.74 2.11 5.84
C TRP A 109 2.89 3.09 4.69
N HIS A 110 3.69 2.70 3.71
CA HIS A 110 3.81 3.44 2.47
C HIS A 110 3.17 2.64 1.35
N ILE A 111 2.13 3.22 0.76
CA ILE A 111 1.19 2.54 -0.12
C ILE A 111 1.11 3.30 -1.45
N THR A 112 1.17 2.57 -2.56
CA THR A 112 1.07 3.12 -3.92
C THR A 112 -0.22 2.65 -4.59
N TYR A 113 -0.90 3.56 -5.27
CA TYR A 113 -2.03 3.22 -6.13
C TYR A 113 -1.54 2.92 -7.55
N TYR A 114 -2.07 1.86 -8.14
CA TYR A 114 -1.82 1.45 -9.52
C TYR A 114 -3.11 1.60 -10.33
N PRO A 115 -3.26 2.70 -11.11
CA PRO A 115 -4.49 3.01 -11.83
C PRO A 115 -4.91 1.92 -12.83
N SER A 116 -3.93 1.28 -13.48
CA SER A 116 -4.14 0.19 -14.44
C SER A 116 -4.87 -1.02 -13.87
N SER A 117 -4.79 -1.22 -12.56
CA SER A 117 -5.41 -2.33 -11.85
C SER A 117 -6.42 -1.88 -10.79
N GLY A 118 -6.57 -0.57 -10.57
CA GLY A 118 -7.45 -0.02 -9.54
C GLY A 118 -7.08 -0.44 -8.11
N ILE A 119 -5.81 -0.78 -7.86
CA ILE A 119 -5.39 -1.41 -6.60
C ILE A 119 -4.33 -0.62 -5.85
N TYR A 120 -4.34 -0.75 -4.53
CA TYR A 120 -3.29 -0.24 -3.65
C TYR A 120 -2.31 -1.35 -3.29
N ILE A 121 -1.01 -1.07 -3.36
CA ILE A 121 0.05 -2.02 -2.98
C ILE A 121 0.93 -1.40 -1.90
N VAL A 122 1.24 -2.18 -0.87
CA VAL A 122 2.19 -1.77 0.18
C VAL A 122 3.61 -1.94 -0.34
N ASP A 123 4.38 -0.85 -0.36
CA ASP A 123 5.80 -0.91 -0.73
C ASP A 123 6.68 -1.34 0.45
N TYR A 124 6.38 -0.80 1.64
CA TYR A 124 7.06 -1.13 2.89
C TYR A 124 6.29 -0.59 4.10
N GLY A 125 6.61 -1.12 5.28
CA GLY A 125 6.21 -0.59 6.58
C GLY A 125 7.42 -0.24 7.44
N LEU A 126 7.33 0.88 8.17
CA LEU A 126 8.33 1.30 9.15
C LEU A 126 7.76 1.19 10.56
N ASP A 127 8.52 0.63 11.49
CA ASP A 127 8.17 0.69 12.91
C ASP A 127 8.20 2.15 13.39
N ILE A 128 7.20 2.53 14.18
CA ILE A 128 7.09 3.86 14.77
C ILE A 128 7.54 3.72 16.23
N GLN A 129 8.59 4.44 16.61
CA GLN A 129 9.05 4.54 18.01
C GLN A 129 8.18 5.48 18.83
#